data_AF-A0A2S9JTZ3-F1
#
_entry.id   AF-A0A2S9JTZ3-F1
#
_cell.length_a   1.000
_cell.length_b   1.000
_cell.length_c   1.000
_cell.angle_alpha   90.00
_cell.angle_beta   90.00
_cell.angle_gamma   90.00
#
_symmetry.space_group_name_H-M   'P 1'
#
loop_
_entity.id
_entity.type
_entity.pdbx_description
1 polymer ?
#
loop_
_entity_poly.entity_id
_entity_poly.type
_entity_poly.pdbx_seq_one_letter_code
_entity_poly.pdbx_strand_id
1 'polypeptide(L)'
;MNLKWSFIVRGAHSYLYDLSHHLDSADIVIYEDGEEGIDLTQYFSSVHLNHLTNPEEIYSKAYQICSFLNGAEFLMYENKADAGYIRLDRLINIDQNKVVHYNPHHPIERIDIDFTINQISKHSNNHIVAEIMRVAKSDIFIQTILFMCAHEMNFRAIYQTLDEVKNFLKAKGTNLNELGFSDKVLKSLTHTANNYETLGLAARHGSMGHEAPKTPMIISEAQTLITQIIRTTFEKSFDFNLPFVKKSNFDISEIRW
;
A
#
# COMPACT_ATOMS: atom_id res chain seq x y z
N MET A 1 17.27 16.50 -6.13
CA MET A 1 17.49 15.53 -5.04
C MET A 1 18.81 14.83 -5.34
N ASN A 2 19.77 14.74 -4.41
CA ASN A 2 20.99 13.96 -4.64
C ASN A 2 20.69 12.51 -4.26
N LEU A 3 20.87 11.55 -5.17
CA LEU A 3 20.44 10.16 -5.04
C LEU A 3 21.63 9.24 -5.27
N LYS A 4 21.82 8.24 -4.40
CA LYS A 4 22.90 7.26 -4.54
C LYS A 4 22.43 5.88 -5.00
N TRP A 5 21.18 5.55 -4.71
CA TRP A 5 20.61 4.23 -4.94
C TRP A 5 19.31 4.32 -5.71
N SER A 6 19.17 3.47 -6.72
CA SER A 6 17.95 3.33 -7.51
C SER A 6 17.59 1.87 -7.69
N PHE A 7 16.30 1.59 -7.86
CA PHE A 7 15.81 0.28 -8.27
C PHE A 7 15.16 0.40 -9.64
N ILE A 8 15.45 -0.55 -10.53
CA ILE A 8 14.53 -0.83 -11.63
C ILE A 8 13.24 -1.35 -11.01
N VAL A 9 12.10 -0.81 -11.43
CA VAL A 9 10.79 -1.20 -10.94
C VAL A 9 9.91 -1.76 -12.04
N ARG A 10 9.00 -2.64 -11.63
CA ARG A 10 7.94 -3.19 -12.49
C ARG A 10 6.59 -2.95 -11.82
N GLY A 11 5.53 -2.76 -12.59
CA GLY A 11 4.19 -2.47 -12.09
C GLY A 11 3.22 -2.21 -13.24
N ALA A 12 2.01 -1.77 -12.93
CA ALA A 12 1.09 -1.34 -13.98
C ALA A 12 1.64 -0.08 -14.67
N HIS A 13 1.71 -0.10 -16.00
CA HIS A 13 2.29 1.01 -16.77
C HIS A 13 1.60 2.34 -16.48
N SER A 14 0.26 2.37 -16.41
CA SER A 14 -0.50 3.58 -16.09
C SER A 14 -0.17 4.15 -14.72
N TYR A 15 0.03 3.29 -13.72
CA TYR A 15 0.33 3.73 -12.36
C TYR A 15 1.76 4.27 -12.25
N LEU A 16 2.74 3.56 -12.82
CA LEU A 16 4.12 4.02 -12.82
C LEU A 16 4.31 5.28 -13.67
N TYR A 17 3.57 5.42 -14.78
CA TYR A 17 3.56 6.63 -15.60
C TYR A 17 3.00 7.83 -14.84
N ASP A 18 1.87 7.65 -14.15
CA ASP A 18 1.27 8.70 -13.31
C ASP A 18 2.24 9.16 -12.22
N LEU A 19 2.89 8.21 -11.53
CA LEU A 19 3.89 8.51 -10.53
C LEU A 19 5.13 9.20 -11.13
N SER A 20 5.61 8.80 -12.31
CA SER A 20 6.82 9.40 -12.91
C SER A 20 6.60 10.85 -13.36
N HIS A 21 5.37 11.22 -13.73
CA HIS A 21 5.05 12.53 -14.30
C HIS A 21 4.40 13.49 -13.30
N HIS A 22 3.68 12.99 -12.29
CA HIS A 22 2.84 13.82 -11.42
C HIS A 22 3.21 13.76 -9.93
N LEU A 23 4.03 12.79 -9.50
CA LEU A 23 4.43 12.69 -8.09
C LEU A 23 5.48 13.75 -7.72
N ASP A 24 5.04 14.89 -7.19
CA ASP A 24 5.95 15.85 -6.52
C ASP A 24 6.14 15.44 -5.06
N SER A 25 7.18 14.65 -4.80
CA SER A 25 7.63 14.29 -3.46
C SER A 25 9.07 14.72 -3.21
N ALA A 26 9.36 15.14 -1.97
CA ALA A 26 10.71 15.43 -1.52
C ALA A 26 11.45 14.17 -1.03
N ASP A 27 10.76 13.05 -0.84
CA ASP A 27 11.33 11.84 -0.22
C ASP A 27 11.64 10.75 -1.25
N ILE A 28 10.86 10.69 -2.32
CA ILE A 28 10.91 9.64 -3.35
C ILE A 28 10.82 10.25 -4.73
N VAL A 29 11.36 9.55 -5.71
CA VAL A 29 11.17 9.84 -7.13
C VAL A 29 10.93 8.53 -7.88
N ILE A 30 9.94 8.56 -8.77
CA ILE A 30 9.81 7.58 -9.85
C ILE A 30 10.21 8.32 -11.12
N TYR A 31 11.04 7.73 -11.95
CA TYR A 31 11.49 8.35 -13.20
C TYR A 31 11.71 7.32 -14.30
N GLU A 32 11.75 7.79 -15.54
CA GLU A 32 12.00 6.99 -16.73
C GLU A 32 13.40 7.31 -17.26
N ASP A 33 14.13 6.28 -17.68
CA ASP A 33 15.41 6.42 -18.36
C ASP A 33 15.49 5.36 -19.48
N GLY A 34 16.03 5.77 -20.63
CA GLY A 34 16.03 5.02 -21.89
C GLY A 34 16.09 5.92 -23.11
N GLU A 35 16.46 5.37 -24.26
CA GLU A 35 16.43 6.10 -25.54
C GLU A 35 15.00 6.19 -26.08
N GLU A 36 14.62 7.36 -26.61
CA GLU A 36 13.33 7.55 -27.28
C GLU A 36 13.13 6.50 -28.39
N GLY A 37 12.06 5.70 -28.28
CA GLY A 37 11.73 4.64 -29.23
C GLY A 37 12.15 3.23 -28.80
N ILE A 38 12.80 3.08 -27.64
CA ILE A 38 13.02 1.80 -26.95
C ILE A 38 12.16 1.78 -25.67
N ASP A 39 11.75 0.61 -25.20
CA ASP A 39 11.00 0.45 -23.94
C ASP A 39 11.68 1.23 -22.80
N LEU A 40 11.01 2.29 -22.33
CA LEU A 40 11.48 3.12 -21.22
C LEU A 40 11.55 2.26 -19.96
N THR A 41 12.72 2.24 -19.32
CA THR A 41 12.87 1.56 -18.03
C THR A 41 12.44 2.52 -16.93
N GLN A 42 11.59 2.05 -16.02
CA GLN A 42 11.12 2.82 -14.88
C GLN A 42 11.98 2.52 -13.65
N TYR A 43 12.26 3.58 -12.90
CA TYR A 43 13.16 3.56 -11.76
C TYR A 43 12.48 4.16 -10.52
N PHE A 44 12.82 3.63 -9.35
CA PHE A 44 12.47 4.19 -8.05
C PHE A 44 13.73 4.57 -7.30
N SER A 45 13.74 5.74 -6.67
CA SER A 45 14.81 6.17 -5.77
C SER A 45 14.26 6.97 -4.60
N SER A 46 15.03 7.01 -3.51
CA SER A 46 14.64 7.78 -2.31
C SER A 46 15.86 8.30 -1.56
N VAL A 47 15.73 9.51 -0.99
CA VAL A 47 16.76 10.10 -0.11
C VAL A 47 17.04 9.26 1.13
N HIS A 48 16.05 8.51 1.60
CA HIS A 48 16.16 7.67 2.79
C HIS A 48 17.12 6.49 2.59
N LEU A 49 17.55 6.23 1.35
CA LEU A 49 18.51 5.16 1.05
C LEU A 49 19.97 5.65 1.09
N ASN A 50 20.21 6.95 0.97
CA ASN A 50 21.55 7.52 0.66
C ASN A 50 22.63 7.28 1.72
N HIS A 51 22.24 7.04 2.97
CA HIS A 51 23.16 6.77 4.07
C HIS A 51 23.48 5.27 4.22
N LEU A 52 22.69 4.41 3.57
CA LEU A 52 22.84 2.97 3.62
C LEU A 52 23.93 2.51 2.65
N THR A 53 24.61 1.43 3.04
CA THR A 53 25.68 0.80 2.24
C THR A 53 25.47 -0.69 2.05
N ASN A 54 24.73 -1.34 2.95
CA ASN A 54 24.39 -2.76 2.85
C ASN A 54 23.23 -2.96 1.83
N PRO A 55 23.40 -3.77 0.77
CA PRO A 55 22.38 -3.97 -0.25
C PRO A 55 21.05 -4.55 0.26
N GLU A 56 21.09 -5.43 1.25
CA GLU A 56 19.88 -6.04 1.84
C GLU A 56 19.10 -5.02 2.67
N GLU A 57 19.81 -4.16 3.40
CA GLU A 57 19.20 -3.05 4.14
C GLU A 57 18.59 -2.01 3.20
N ILE A 58 19.28 -1.68 2.10
CA ILE A 58 18.78 -0.80 1.04
C ILE A 58 17.49 -1.37 0.45
N TYR A 59 17.47 -2.66 0.10
CA TYR A 59 16.27 -3.33 -0.39
C TYR A 59 15.14 -3.29 0.64
N SER A 60 15.42 -3.63 1.90
CA SER A 60 14.41 -3.62 2.96
C SER A 60 13.77 -2.25 3.12
N LYS A 61 14.60 -1.19 3.16
CA LYS A 61 14.09 0.18 3.30
C LYS A 61 13.31 0.64 2.07
N ALA A 62 13.81 0.32 0.87
CA ALA A 62 13.11 0.62 -0.38
C ALA A 62 11.76 -0.09 -0.45
N TYR A 63 11.68 -1.35 -0.04
CA TYR A 63 10.44 -2.12 -0.03
C TYR A 63 9.41 -1.52 0.93
N GLN A 64 9.84 -1.11 2.13
CA GLN A 64 8.95 -0.43 3.09
C GLN A 64 8.41 0.88 2.51
N ILE A 65 9.25 1.67 1.84
CA ILE A 65 8.83 2.94 1.21
C ILE A 65 7.86 2.66 0.05
N CYS A 66 8.16 1.69 -0.83
CA CYS A 66 7.25 1.27 -1.90
C CYS A 66 5.92 0.70 -1.37
N SER A 67 5.91 0.14 -0.16
CA SER A 67 4.67 -0.33 0.48
C SER A 67 3.69 0.82 0.74
N PHE A 68 4.15 2.05 0.95
CA PHE A 68 3.22 3.19 1.05
C PHE A 68 2.52 3.50 -0.27
N LEU A 69 3.25 3.38 -1.39
CA LEU A 69 2.70 3.53 -2.74
C LEU A 69 1.70 2.41 -3.04
N ASN A 70 2.12 1.16 -2.83
CA ASN A 70 1.29 -0.02 -3.07
C ASN A 70 0.05 -0.06 -2.17
N GLY A 71 0.17 0.36 -0.91
CA GLY A 71 -0.95 0.48 0.02
C GLY A 71 -1.95 1.53 -0.43
N ALA A 72 -1.48 2.70 -0.90
CA ALA A 72 -2.34 3.73 -1.47
C ALA A 72 -3.07 3.22 -2.73
N GLU A 73 -2.35 2.57 -3.63
CA GLU A 73 -2.89 1.94 -4.85
C GLU A 73 -4.01 0.94 -4.51
N PHE A 74 -3.76 0.04 -3.56
CA PHE A 74 -4.76 -0.92 -3.09
C PHE A 74 -6.04 -0.23 -2.58
N LEU A 75 -5.91 0.89 -1.85
CA LEU A 75 -7.05 1.61 -1.30
C LEU A 75 -7.88 2.31 -2.38
N MET A 76 -7.26 2.75 -3.48
CA MET A 76 -7.93 3.49 -4.56
C MET A 76 -8.76 2.60 -5.49
N TYR A 77 -8.34 1.34 -5.71
CA TYR A 77 -9.01 0.46 -6.68
C TYR A 77 -10.26 -0.21 -6.14
N GLU A 78 -11.34 -0.27 -6.92
CA GLU A 78 -12.55 -1.04 -6.56
C GLU A 78 -12.24 -2.54 -6.52
N ASN A 79 -11.75 -3.08 -7.63
CA ASN A 79 -11.30 -4.45 -7.72
C ASN A 79 -9.83 -4.53 -7.30
N LYS A 80 -9.59 -5.12 -6.13
CA LYS A 80 -8.24 -5.22 -5.57
C LYS A 80 -7.28 -6.07 -6.39
N ALA A 81 -7.80 -6.99 -7.21
CA ALA A 81 -6.97 -7.78 -8.11
C ALA A 81 -6.37 -6.95 -9.26
N ASP A 82 -6.94 -5.78 -9.55
CA ASP A 82 -6.47 -4.89 -10.61
C ASP A 82 -5.41 -3.88 -10.10
N ALA A 83 -5.09 -3.87 -8.79
CA ALA A 83 -4.11 -2.94 -8.21
C ALA A 83 -2.69 -3.19 -8.75
N GLY A 84 -2.07 -2.14 -9.29
CA GLY A 84 -0.84 -2.22 -10.08
C GLY A 84 0.47 -2.18 -9.28
N TYR A 85 0.65 -3.06 -8.28
CA TYR A 85 1.75 -2.97 -7.33
C TYR A 85 3.15 -2.85 -7.96
N ILE A 86 3.92 -1.91 -7.42
CA ILE A 86 5.33 -1.69 -7.70
C ILE A 86 6.14 -2.84 -7.08
N ARG A 87 6.98 -3.45 -7.91
CA ARG A 87 7.94 -4.50 -7.55
C ARG A 87 9.35 -4.00 -7.81
N LEU A 88 10.19 -4.08 -6.79
CA LEU A 88 11.61 -3.82 -6.90
C LEU A 88 12.28 -4.99 -7.64
N ASP A 89 13.05 -4.67 -8.67
CA ASP A 89 13.83 -5.63 -9.46
C ASP A 89 15.33 -5.48 -9.11
N ARG A 90 16.10 -4.83 -9.98
CA ARG A 90 17.55 -4.68 -9.83
C ARG A 90 17.92 -3.43 -9.04
N LEU A 91 18.77 -3.56 -8.03
CA LEU A 91 19.40 -2.44 -7.32
C LEU A 91 20.56 -1.88 -8.15
N ILE A 92 20.65 -0.55 -8.22
CA ILE A 92 21.66 0.20 -8.95
C ILE A 92 22.33 1.18 -8.00
N ASN A 93 23.66 1.14 -7.96
CA ASN A 93 24.47 2.22 -7.43
C ASN A 93 24.61 3.29 -8.51
N ILE A 94 24.01 4.46 -8.29
CA ILE A 94 23.97 5.56 -9.27
C ILE A 94 25.38 6.13 -9.46
N ASP A 95 26.12 6.36 -8.37
CA ASP A 95 27.45 6.97 -8.40
C ASP A 95 28.46 6.13 -9.20
N GLN A 96 28.34 4.80 -9.13
CA GLN A 96 29.21 3.86 -9.83
C GLN A 96 28.65 3.37 -11.16
N ASN A 97 27.39 3.73 -11.48
CA ASN A 97 26.63 3.20 -12.60
C ASN A 97 26.70 1.65 -12.69
N LYS A 98 26.43 0.97 -11.57
CA LYS A 98 26.56 -0.49 -11.47
C LYS A 98 25.35 -1.15 -10.84
N VAL A 99 24.95 -2.27 -11.41
CA VAL A 99 23.98 -3.19 -10.78
C VAL A 99 24.64 -3.84 -9.58
N VAL A 100 23.92 -3.85 -8.45
CA VAL A 100 24.34 -4.50 -7.21
C VAL A 100 23.49 -5.73 -6.98
N HIS A 101 24.16 -6.86 -6.79
CA HIS A 101 23.50 -8.11 -6.45
C HIS A 101 23.23 -8.18 -4.95
N TYR A 102 22.05 -8.64 -4.59
CA TYR A 102 21.62 -8.88 -3.22
C TYR A 102 20.70 -10.09 -3.21
N ASN A 103 20.52 -10.70 -2.04
CA ASN A 103 19.56 -11.78 -1.87
C ASN A 103 18.49 -11.33 -0.87
N PRO A 104 17.23 -11.15 -1.29
CA PRO A 104 16.17 -10.73 -0.38
C PRO A 104 15.84 -11.91 0.56
N HIS A 105 16.52 -11.99 1.69
CA HIS A 105 16.40 -13.11 2.63
C HIS A 105 15.65 -12.81 3.91
N HIS A 106 15.19 -11.57 4.11
CA HIS A 106 14.52 -11.20 5.34
C HIS A 106 13.06 -10.81 5.10
N PRO A 107 12.09 -11.51 5.72
CA PRO A 107 10.73 -11.01 5.76
C PRO A 107 10.74 -9.68 6.51
N ILE A 108 10.16 -8.67 5.87
CA ILE A 108 10.06 -7.34 6.45
C ILE A 108 8.79 -7.33 7.29
N GLU A 109 8.95 -7.48 8.60
CA GLU A 109 7.82 -7.64 9.52
C GLU A 109 7.28 -6.31 10.05
N ARG A 110 8.09 -5.26 10.01
CA ARG A 110 7.79 -3.95 10.61
C ARG A 110 8.38 -2.80 9.81
N ILE A 111 7.72 -1.65 9.91
CA ILE A 111 8.17 -0.39 9.35
C ILE A 111 9.25 0.18 10.28
N ASP A 112 10.33 0.65 9.69
CA ASP A 112 11.47 1.27 10.34
C ASP A 112 12.08 2.31 9.39
N ILE A 113 11.29 3.29 8.92
CA ILE A 113 11.81 4.34 8.04
C ILE A 113 12.19 5.55 8.89
N ASP A 114 13.46 5.96 8.82
CA ASP A 114 13.91 7.20 9.44
C ASP A 114 13.51 8.41 8.58
N PHE A 115 12.35 8.98 8.90
CA PHE A 115 11.86 10.20 8.26
C PHE A 115 12.58 11.47 8.74
N THR A 116 13.46 11.41 9.75
CA THR A 116 14.26 12.57 10.17
C THR A 116 15.34 12.93 9.16
N ILE A 117 15.74 11.98 8.29
CA ILE A 117 16.68 12.17 7.18
C ILE A 117 16.24 13.29 6.24
N ASN A 118 14.94 13.46 6.05
CA ASN A 118 14.40 14.49 5.19
C ASN A 118 13.12 15.07 5.78
N GLN A 119 13.25 16.19 6.49
CA GLN A 119 12.11 16.86 7.12
C GLN A 119 11.34 17.79 6.16
N ILE A 120 11.79 17.91 4.90
CA ILE A 120 11.09 18.72 3.91
C ILE A 120 9.68 18.13 3.73
N SER A 121 8.70 18.94 4.11
CA SER A 121 7.28 18.66 3.91
C SER A 121 6.76 19.66 2.88
N LYS A 122 6.86 19.33 1.60
CA LYS A 122 6.15 20.10 0.58
C LYS A 122 4.67 19.74 0.68
N HIS A 123 3.80 20.74 0.73
CA HIS A 123 2.40 20.50 0.36
C HIS A 123 2.37 20.31 -1.15
N SER A 124 2.02 19.10 -1.58
CA SER A 124 1.71 18.82 -2.97
C SER A 124 0.20 18.64 -3.07
N ASN A 125 -0.49 19.69 -3.54
CA ASN A 125 -1.93 19.61 -3.80
C ASN A 125 -2.25 18.81 -5.07
N ASN A 126 -1.24 18.36 -5.82
CA ASN A 126 -1.41 17.87 -7.17
C ASN A 126 -1.47 16.34 -7.27
N HIS A 127 -1.01 15.60 -6.25
CA HIS A 127 -0.99 14.14 -6.31
C HIS A 127 -1.30 13.49 -4.96
N ILE A 128 -2.35 12.67 -4.89
CA ILE A 128 -2.85 12.08 -3.64
C ILE A 128 -1.78 11.22 -2.93
N VAL A 129 -0.95 10.50 -3.68
CA VAL A 129 0.11 9.68 -3.10
C VAL A 129 1.20 10.52 -2.43
N ALA A 130 1.49 11.72 -2.94
CA ALA A 130 2.44 12.64 -2.29
C ALA A 130 1.89 13.14 -0.95
N GLU A 131 0.59 13.42 -0.89
CA GLU A 131 -0.08 13.87 0.33
C GLU A 131 -0.17 12.77 1.38
N ILE A 132 -0.47 11.53 0.97
CA ILE A 132 -0.41 10.34 1.84
C ILE A 132 1.00 10.18 2.43
N MET A 133 2.03 10.25 1.58
CA MET A 133 3.43 10.17 2.03
C MET A 133 3.75 11.26 3.05
N ARG A 134 3.31 12.49 2.80
CA ARG A 134 3.52 13.64 3.70
C ARG A 134 2.97 13.36 5.10
N VAL A 135 1.74 12.85 5.22
CA VAL A 135 1.16 12.54 6.53
C VAL A 135 1.75 11.28 7.15
N ALA A 136 2.08 10.26 6.35
CA ALA A 136 2.76 9.07 6.82
C ALA A 136 4.07 9.41 7.55
N LYS A 137 4.79 10.47 7.18
CA LYS A 137 6.01 10.91 7.90
C LYS A 137 5.78 11.19 9.38
N SER A 138 4.59 11.65 9.76
CA SER A 138 4.25 12.09 11.12
C SER A 138 3.23 11.20 11.84
N ASP A 139 2.55 10.31 11.13
CA ASP A 139 1.47 9.51 11.69
C ASP A 139 1.71 7.99 11.52
N ILE A 140 1.96 7.33 12.65
CA ILE A 140 2.28 5.89 12.70
C ILE A 140 1.09 5.01 12.28
N PHE A 141 -0.14 5.47 12.48
CA PHE A 141 -1.32 4.73 12.08
C PHE A 141 -1.43 4.69 10.55
N ILE A 142 -1.22 5.83 9.88
CA ILE A 142 -1.17 5.88 8.42
C ILE A 142 -0.06 4.96 7.87
N GLN A 143 1.15 5.02 8.44
CA GLN A 143 2.25 4.12 8.03
C GLN A 143 1.82 2.64 8.14
N THR A 144 1.28 2.26 9.30
CA THR A 144 0.88 0.87 9.60
C THR A 144 -0.21 0.38 8.64
N ILE A 145 -1.24 1.19 8.39
CA ILE A 145 -2.34 0.82 7.50
C ILE A 145 -1.86 0.66 6.06
N LEU A 146 -1.08 1.61 5.53
CA LEU A 146 -0.56 1.50 4.17
C LEU A 146 0.35 0.28 4.01
N PHE A 147 1.21 0.02 4.98
CA PHE A 147 2.06 -1.16 4.98
C PHE A 147 1.24 -2.45 4.99
N MET A 148 0.24 -2.57 5.86
CA MET A 148 -0.66 -3.73 5.87
C MET A 148 -1.37 -3.92 4.53
N CYS A 149 -1.88 -2.84 3.93
CA CYS A 149 -2.58 -2.89 2.64
C CYS A 149 -1.68 -3.28 1.46
N ALA A 150 -0.39 -2.97 1.52
CA ALA A 150 0.57 -3.35 0.48
C ALA A 150 0.89 -4.85 0.46
N HIS A 151 0.66 -5.53 1.59
CA HIS A 151 0.84 -6.97 1.71
C HIS A 151 -0.44 -7.70 1.31
N GLU A 152 -0.37 -9.03 1.21
CA GLU A 152 -1.52 -9.83 0.82
C GLU A 152 -2.69 -9.66 1.81
N MET A 153 -3.74 -8.98 1.36
CA MET A 153 -4.96 -8.73 2.14
C MET A 153 -5.89 -9.95 2.15
N ASN A 154 -5.39 -11.04 2.75
CA ASN A 154 -6.16 -12.23 3.12
C ASN A 154 -6.98 -11.98 4.41
N PHE A 155 -7.84 -12.93 4.82
CA PHE A 155 -8.70 -12.75 6.00
C PHE A 155 -7.95 -12.44 7.29
N ARG A 156 -6.74 -12.99 7.49
CA ARG A 156 -5.92 -12.72 8.66
C ARG A 156 -5.43 -11.28 8.65
N ALA A 157 -4.86 -10.84 7.53
CA ALA A 157 -4.39 -9.46 7.35
C ALA A 157 -5.56 -8.47 7.49
N ILE A 158 -6.70 -8.73 6.85
CA ILE A 158 -7.91 -7.90 6.96
C ILE A 158 -8.36 -7.75 8.41
N TYR A 159 -8.36 -8.83 9.18
CA TYR A 159 -8.73 -8.76 10.59
C TYR A 159 -7.71 -7.92 11.39
N GLN A 160 -6.41 -8.14 11.17
CA GLN A 160 -5.37 -7.35 11.85
C GLN A 160 -5.50 -5.86 11.53
N THR A 161 -5.77 -5.51 10.28
CA THR A 161 -6.05 -4.13 9.86
C THR A 161 -7.31 -3.58 10.55
N LEU A 162 -8.37 -4.38 10.68
CA LEU A 162 -9.57 -3.98 11.41
C LEU A 162 -9.29 -3.70 12.89
N ASP A 163 -8.49 -4.54 13.55
CA ASP A 163 -8.07 -4.33 14.95
C ASP A 163 -7.27 -3.03 15.09
N GLU A 164 -6.37 -2.74 14.15
CA GLU A 164 -5.58 -1.51 14.12
C GLU A 164 -6.47 -0.27 14.00
N VAL A 165 -7.43 -0.28 13.06
CA VAL A 165 -8.41 0.82 12.92
C VAL A 165 -9.24 1.00 14.20
N LYS A 166 -9.71 -0.09 14.81
CA LYS A 166 -10.48 -0.01 16.07
C LYS A 166 -9.66 0.60 17.20
N ASN A 167 -8.39 0.22 17.31
CA ASN A 167 -7.49 0.76 18.33
C ASN A 167 -7.26 2.26 18.13
N PHE A 168 -7.01 2.69 16.90
CA PHE A 168 -6.89 4.11 16.54
C PHE A 168 -8.16 4.90 16.88
N LEU A 169 -9.32 4.43 16.44
CA LEU A 169 -10.60 5.11 16.69
C LEU A 169 -10.90 5.20 18.20
N LYS A 170 -10.63 4.14 18.96
CA LYS A 170 -10.77 4.13 20.41
C LYS A 170 -9.87 5.20 21.06
N ALA A 171 -8.62 5.33 20.62
CA ALA A 171 -7.71 6.35 21.13
C ALA A 171 -8.20 7.79 20.80
N LYS A 172 -8.97 7.95 19.72
CA LYS A 172 -9.64 9.21 19.35
C LYS A 172 -11.00 9.42 20.05
N GLY A 173 -11.46 8.47 20.88
CA GLY A 173 -12.74 8.56 21.58
C GLY A 173 -13.96 8.33 20.68
N THR A 174 -13.79 7.63 19.55
CA THR A 174 -14.86 7.27 18.61
C THR A 174 -14.83 5.75 18.31
N ASN A 175 -15.68 5.27 17.41
CA ASN A 175 -15.76 3.86 17.02
C ASN A 175 -16.35 3.69 15.60
N LEU A 176 -16.34 2.46 15.10
CA LEU A 176 -16.82 2.15 13.74
C LEU A 176 -18.33 2.40 13.55
N ASN A 177 -19.15 2.26 14.58
CA ASN A 177 -20.59 2.53 14.48
C ASN A 177 -20.85 4.02 14.26
N GLU A 178 -20.08 4.90 14.91
CA GLU A 178 -20.12 6.36 14.70
C GLU A 178 -19.66 6.76 13.28
N LEU A 179 -18.82 5.93 12.64
CA LEU A 179 -18.46 6.09 11.23
C LEU A 179 -19.48 5.47 10.26
N GLY A 180 -20.59 4.91 10.75
CA GLY A 180 -21.68 4.35 9.93
C GLY A 180 -21.57 2.85 9.62
N PHE A 181 -20.60 2.13 10.19
CA PHE A 181 -20.44 0.68 9.96
C PHE A 181 -21.16 -0.13 11.03
N SER A 182 -22.26 -0.79 10.66
CA SER A 182 -23.07 -1.57 11.60
C SER A 182 -22.35 -2.78 12.21
N ASP A 183 -22.65 -3.07 13.47
CA ASP A 183 -22.21 -4.31 14.14
C ASP A 183 -22.50 -5.59 13.33
N LYS A 184 -23.60 -5.63 12.56
CA LYS A 184 -23.97 -6.79 11.75
C LYS A 184 -22.91 -7.10 10.69
N VAL A 185 -22.46 -6.08 9.94
CA VAL A 185 -21.46 -6.30 8.88
C VAL A 185 -20.09 -6.64 9.47
N LEU A 186 -19.72 -5.99 10.59
CA LEU A 186 -18.47 -6.26 11.30
C LEU A 186 -18.45 -7.67 11.92
N LYS A 187 -19.58 -8.14 12.47
CA LYS A 187 -19.73 -9.50 12.98
C LYS A 187 -19.64 -10.53 11.86
N SER A 188 -20.19 -10.25 10.68
CA SER A 188 -20.06 -11.14 9.52
C SER A 188 -18.58 -11.37 9.16
N LEU A 189 -17.82 -10.28 8.99
CA LEU A 189 -16.39 -10.34 8.70
C LEU A 189 -15.62 -11.10 9.80
N THR A 190 -15.79 -10.71 11.06
CA THR A 190 -15.04 -11.30 12.17
C THR A 190 -15.40 -12.76 12.42
N HIS A 191 -16.66 -13.15 12.22
CA HIS A 191 -17.09 -14.54 12.35
C HIS A 191 -16.50 -15.41 11.25
N THR A 192 -16.49 -14.95 10.00
CA THR A 192 -15.82 -15.67 8.90
C THR A 192 -14.32 -15.79 9.13
N ALA A 193 -13.63 -14.68 9.40
CA ALA A 193 -12.17 -14.66 9.57
C ALA A 193 -11.67 -15.53 10.74
N ASN A 194 -12.49 -15.71 11.79
CA ASN A 194 -12.14 -16.50 12.97
C ASN A 194 -12.53 -17.98 12.88
N ASN A 195 -13.25 -18.41 11.84
CA ASN A 195 -13.81 -19.77 11.79
C ASN A 195 -12.95 -20.72 10.94
N TYR A 196 -12.29 -21.66 11.62
CA TYR A 196 -11.43 -22.68 10.97
C TYR A 196 -12.22 -23.63 10.05
N GLU A 197 -13.43 -24.05 10.43
CA GLU A 197 -14.27 -24.92 9.58
C GLU A 197 -14.65 -24.23 8.25
N THR A 198 -14.59 -22.89 8.21
CA THR A 198 -14.87 -22.09 7.02
C THR A 198 -13.63 -21.84 6.16
N LEU A 199 -12.52 -21.45 6.77
CA LEU A 199 -11.33 -20.95 6.06
C LEU A 199 -10.10 -21.88 6.14
N GLY A 200 -10.15 -22.93 6.94
CA GLY A 200 -9.00 -23.79 7.23
C GLY A 200 -7.80 -22.99 7.73
N LEU A 201 -6.63 -23.22 7.13
CA LEU A 201 -5.37 -22.54 7.49
C LEU A 201 -5.40 -21.01 7.28
N ALA A 202 -6.32 -20.50 6.47
CA ALA A 202 -6.50 -19.06 6.26
C ALA A 202 -7.26 -18.38 7.41
N ALA A 203 -7.87 -19.14 8.32
CA ALA A 203 -8.47 -18.58 9.53
C ALA A 203 -7.43 -17.94 10.45
N ARG A 204 -7.86 -16.96 11.23
CA ARG A 204 -7.06 -16.35 12.30
C ARG A 204 -6.84 -17.31 13.46
N HIS A 205 -7.83 -18.15 13.76
CA HIS A 205 -7.81 -19.10 14.86
C HIS A 205 -7.96 -20.53 14.36
N GLY A 206 -7.44 -21.50 15.11
CA GLY A 206 -7.70 -22.92 14.89
C GLY A 206 -9.13 -23.30 15.26
N SER A 207 -9.42 -24.61 15.35
CA SER A 207 -10.75 -25.07 15.74
C SER A 207 -11.06 -24.66 17.19
N MET A 208 -12.00 -23.74 17.37
CA MET A 208 -12.50 -23.25 18.67
C MET A 208 -13.90 -23.78 18.99
N GLY A 209 -14.43 -24.73 18.21
CA GLY A 209 -15.79 -25.26 18.38
C GLY A 209 -16.91 -24.29 18.02
N HIS A 210 -16.61 -23.20 17.32
CA HIS A 210 -17.62 -22.27 16.81
C HIS A 210 -18.30 -22.83 15.56
N GLU A 211 -19.62 -22.73 15.50
CA GLU A 211 -20.39 -23.08 14.30
C GLU A 211 -19.95 -22.22 13.12
N ALA A 212 -19.79 -22.84 11.96
CA ALA A 212 -19.48 -22.12 10.73
C ALA A 212 -20.61 -21.13 10.39
N PRO A 213 -20.30 -19.89 9.97
CA PRO A 213 -21.31 -18.99 9.42
C PRO A 213 -22.05 -19.65 8.25
N LYS A 214 -23.38 -19.57 8.26
CA LYS A 214 -24.23 -20.08 7.17
C LYS A 214 -23.93 -19.43 5.82
N THR A 215 -23.51 -18.17 5.86
CA THR A 215 -23.11 -17.40 4.68
C THR A 215 -21.79 -16.72 5.02
N PRO A 216 -20.66 -17.40 4.78
CA PRO A 216 -19.34 -16.80 4.93
C PRO A 216 -19.20 -15.59 4.02
N MET A 217 -18.60 -14.52 4.53
CA MET A 217 -18.19 -13.39 3.69
C MET A 217 -17.09 -13.86 2.73
N ILE A 218 -17.17 -13.52 1.45
CA ILE A 218 -16.08 -13.85 0.51
C ILE A 218 -14.95 -12.82 0.59
N ILE A 219 -13.76 -13.19 0.13
CA ILE A 219 -12.57 -12.34 0.30
C ILE A 219 -12.71 -10.96 -0.35
N SER A 220 -13.33 -10.86 -1.53
CA SER A 220 -13.55 -9.58 -2.20
C SER A 220 -14.51 -8.67 -1.45
N GLU A 221 -15.56 -9.22 -0.81
CA GLU A 221 -16.45 -8.47 0.08
C GLU A 221 -15.70 -7.97 1.31
N ALA A 222 -14.86 -8.82 1.92
CA ALA A 222 -14.04 -8.45 3.07
C ALA A 222 -13.04 -7.34 2.74
N GLN A 223 -12.37 -7.44 1.58
CA GLN A 223 -11.46 -6.41 1.06
C GLN A 223 -12.19 -5.10 0.75
N THR A 224 -13.39 -5.17 0.18
CA THR A 224 -14.22 -3.98 -0.08
C THR A 224 -14.58 -3.30 1.24
N LEU A 225 -15.06 -4.07 2.22
CA LEU A 225 -15.45 -3.55 3.53
C LEU A 225 -14.27 -2.88 4.27
N ILE A 226 -13.12 -3.55 4.36
CA ILE A 226 -11.97 -2.99 5.08
C ILE A 226 -11.43 -1.74 4.41
N THR A 227 -11.41 -1.68 3.08
CA THR A 227 -10.96 -0.48 2.37
C THR A 227 -11.95 0.68 2.49
N GLN A 228 -13.26 0.41 2.53
CA GLN A 228 -14.25 1.43 2.89
C GLN A 228 -14.03 1.96 4.31
N ILE A 229 -13.83 1.08 5.29
CA ILE A 229 -13.53 1.46 6.68
C ILE A 229 -12.29 2.36 6.75
N ILE A 230 -11.20 1.97 6.10
CA ILE A 230 -9.95 2.74 6.07
C ILE A 230 -10.18 4.11 5.42
N ARG A 231 -10.83 4.15 4.25
CA ARG A 231 -11.08 5.39 3.51
C ARG A 231 -11.95 6.35 4.32
N THR A 232 -13.03 5.87 4.92
CA THR A 232 -13.87 6.71 5.80
C THR A 232 -13.08 7.18 7.03
N THR A 233 -12.21 6.34 7.59
CA THR A 233 -11.33 6.74 8.71
C THR A 233 -10.35 7.83 8.28
N PHE A 234 -9.75 7.69 7.10
CA PHE A 234 -8.82 8.66 6.50
C PHE A 234 -9.52 10.00 6.25
N GLU A 235 -10.70 9.97 5.63
CA GLU A 235 -11.51 11.17 5.39
C GLU A 235 -11.85 11.89 6.71
N LYS A 236 -12.38 11.17 7.70
CA LYS A 236 -12.86 11.79 8.95
C LYS A 236 -11.75 12.23 9.90
N SER A 237 -10.59 11.57 9.88
CA SER A 237 -9.51 11.81 10.85
C SER A 237 -8.35 12.63 10.29
N PHE A 238 -8.20 12.66 8.96
CA PHE A 238 -7.06 13.28 8.28
C PHE A 238 -7.46 14.21 7.12
N ASP A 239 -8.76 14.35 6.82
CA ASP A 239 -9.28 15.13 5.68
C ASP A 239 -8.75 14.62 4.33
N PHE A 240 -8.59 13.30 4.23
CA PHE A 240 -8.06 12.62 3.05
C PHE A 240 -9.15 11.96 2.23
N ASN A 241 -9.41 12.52 1.04
CA ASN A 241 -10.30 11.91 0.07
C ASN A 241 -9.51 11.12 -0.98
N LEU A 242 -9.40 9.81 -0.77
CA LEU A 242 -8.78 8.92 -1.75
C LEU A 242 -9.72 8.75 -2.96
N PRO A 243 -9.25 8.98 -4.20
CA PRO A 243 -10.06 8.77 -5.39
C PRO A 243 -10.45 7.30 -5.50
N PHE A 244 -11.57 7.03 -6.17
CA PHE A 244 -12.01 5.68 -6.44
C PHE A 244 -11.81 5.34 -7.91
N VAL A 245 -10.91 4.41 -8.18
CA VAL A 245 -10.65 3.89 -9.52
C VAL A 245 -11.59 2.72 -9.77
N LYS A 246 -12.63 2.98 -10.57
CA LYS A 246 -13.46 1.94 -11.16
C LYS A 246 -12.78 1.44 -12.41
N LYS A 247 -12.85 0.14 -12.69
CA LYS A 247 -12.36 -0.42 -13.95
C LYS A 247 -13.04 0.33 -15.10
N SER A 248 -12.27 0.92 -16.01
CA SER A 248 -12.82 1.30 -17.31
C SER A 248 -13.25 -0.01 -17.97
N ASN A 249 -14.56 -0.20 -18.14
CA ASN A 249 -15.01 -1.16 -19.13
C ASN A 249 -14.50 -0.63 -20.46
N PHE A 250 -13.40 -1.18 -20.96
CA PHE A 250 -12.99 -0.97 -22.33
C PHE A 250 -14.10 -1.60 -23.17
N ASP A 251 -15.02 -0.78 -23.66
CA ASP A 251 -16.01 -1.23 -24.61
C ASP A 251 -15.29 -1.45 -25.94
N ILE A 252 -15.17 -2.70 -26.35
CA ILE A 252 -14.56 -3.09 -27.62
C ILE A 252 -15.34 -2.46 -28.80
N SER A 253 -16.59 -2.02 -28.58
CA SER A 253 -17.38 -1.26 -29.55
C SER A 253 -16.84 0.15 -29.83
N GLU A 254 -15.97 0.70 -28.97
CA GLU A 254 -15.29 1.98 -29.17
C GLU A 254 -14.03 1.85 -30.03
N ILE A 255 -13.57 0.62 -30.33
CA ILE A 255 -12.53 0.36 -31.32
C ILE A 255 -13.18 0.47 -32.72
N ARG A 256 -13.16 1.68 -33.29
CA ARG A 256 -13.43 1.87 -34.71
C ARG A 256 -12.22 1.39 -35.52
N TRP A 257 -12.41 0.30 -36.27
CA TRP A 257 -11.52 -0.16 -37.33
C TRP A 257 -11.54 0.80 -38.52
#